data_AF-A0A0G1E363-F1
#
_entry.id   AF-A0A0G1E363-F1
#
_cell.length_a   1.000
_cell.length_b   1.000
_cell.length_c   1.000
_cell.angle_alpha   90.00
_cell.angle_beta   90.00
_cell.angle_gamma   90.00
#
_symmetry.space_group_name_H-M   'P 1'
#
loop_
_entity.id
_entity.type
_entity.pdbx_description
1 polymer ?
#
loop_
_entity_poly.entity_id
_entity_poly.type
_entity_poly.pdbx_seq_one_letter_code
_entity_poly.pdbx_strand_id
1 'polypeptide(L)'
;MTVKENFTKSKKQPPKLRHHKASGQAYAVISGRTVYFGPFESTEATQKYHQTIAEWLAAGKNAHAPCHEITIDEVIARFWLHAEKYYVRNDGTPTSEVNNFSIRWSAG
;
A
#
# COMPACT_ATOMS: atom_id res chain seq x y z
N MET A 1 -9.92 38.12 -0.78
CA MET A 1 -9.08 37.27 0.09
C MET A 1 -8.24 36.37 -0.79
N THR A 2 -6.98 36.73 -1.04
CA THR A 2 -6.07 35.95 -1.89
C THR A 2 -5.36 34.92 -1.03
N VAL A 3 -5.72 33.64 -1.20
CA VAL A 3 -5.02 32.53 -0.55
C VAL A 3 -3.68 32.34 -1.25
N LYS A 4 -2.58 32.47 -0.51
CA LYS A 4 -1.24 32.13 -1.00
C LYS A 4 -1.01 30.64 -0.76
N GLU A 5 -1.05 29.83 -1.81
CA GLU A 5 -0.67 28.42 -1.74
C GLU A 5 0.86 28.29 -1.66
N ASN A 6 1.35 27.91 -0.48
CA ASN A 6 2.76 27.60 -0.24
C ASN A 6 3.07 26.15 -0.67
N PHE A 7 3.41 25.94 -1.94
CA PHE A 7 4.01 24.67 -2.39
C PHE A 7 5.48 24.57 -1.96
N THR A 8 5.73 24.24 -0.69
CA THR A 8 7.09 23.91 -0.25
C THR A 8 7.43 22.50 -0.74
N LYS A 9 8.11 22.44 -1.89
CA LYS A 9 8.72 21.22 -2.44
C LYS A 9 9.79 20.71 -1.46
N SER A 10 9.37 19.92 -0.47
CA SER A 10 10.27 19.36 0.55
C SER A 10 11.27 18.42 -0.12
N LYS A 11 12.57 18.74 0.00
CA LYS A 11 13.65 17.84 -0.42
C LYS A 11 13.52 16.57 0.41
N LYS A 12 13.03 15.46 -0.17
CA LYS A 12 12.95 14.15 0.50
C LYS A 12 14.36 13.71 0.94
N GLN A 13 14.71 14.02 2.18
CA GLN A 13 15.93 13.58 2.86
C GLN A 13 15.88 12.06 3.04
N PRO A 14 17.02 11.36 3.03
CA PRO A 14 17.04 9.93 3.31
C PRO A 14 16.49 9.67 4.73
N PRO A 15 15.67 8.61 4.91
CA PRO A 15 15.22 8.15 6.23
C PRO A 15 16.39 8.01 7.20
N LYS A 16 16.24 8.49 8.44
CA LYS A 16 17.29 8.38 9.46
C LYS A 16 17.24 7.02 10.16
N LEU A 17 18.41 6.46 10.44
CA LEU A 17 18.56 5.34 11.37
C LEU A 17 18.29 5.82 12.81
N ARG A 18 17.44 5.10 13.54
CA ARG A 18 16.93 5.46 14.87
C ARG A 18 17.07 4.29 15.82
N HIS A 19 17.10 4.57 17.12
CA HIS A 19 17.11 3.57 18.18
C HIS A 19 15.70 3.32 18.71
N HIS A 20 15.25 2.07 18.67
CA HIS A 20 14.04 1.62 19.34
C HIS A 20 14.37 1.21 20.78
N LYS A 21 14.17 2.15 21.73
CA LYS A 21 14.58 1.99 23.13
C LYS A 21 14.07 0.73 23.81
N ALA A 22 12.85 0.30 23.51
CA ALA A 22 12.23 -0.85 24.16
C ALA A 22 12.86 -2.19 23.73
N SER A 23 13.33 -2.29 22.48
CA SER A 23 13.91 -3.54 21.96
C SER A 23 15.43 -3.49 21.76
N GLY A 24 16.06 -2.33 21.93
CA GLY A 24 17.48 -2.13 21.64
C GLY A 24 17.84 -2.16 20.16
N GLN A 25 16.85 -2.14 19.25
CA GLN A 25 17.09 -2.33 17.82
C GLN A 25 17.24 -1.01 17.05
N ALA A 26 18.08 -1.03 16.02
CA ALA A 26 18.16 0.01 15.01
C ALA A 26 17.01 -0.12 14.02
N TYR A 27 16.34 0.99 13.70
CA TYR A 27 15.25 1.01 12.73
C TYR A 27 15.23 2.29 11.91
N ALA A 28 14.60 2.26 10.74
CA ALA A 28 14.26 3.45 9.95
C ALA A 28 12.86 3.33 9.38
N VAL A 29 12.20 4.47 9.13
CA VAL A 29 10.89 4.50 8.46
C VAL A 29 11.09 4.81 6.99
N ILE A 30 10.94 3.81 6.13
CA ILE A 30 11.18 3.91 4.69
C ILE A 30 9.83 3.75 3.99
N SER A 31 9.43 4.76 3.20
CA SER A 31 8.16 4.75 2.46
C SER A 31 6.93 4.37 3.33
N GLY A 32 6.89 4.87 4.57
CA GLY A 32 5.79 4.62 5.52
C GLY A 32 5.87 3.31 6.29
N ARG A 33 6.88 2.46 6.05
CA ARG A 33 7.08 1.19 6.77
C ARG A 33 8.29 1.25 7.69
N THR A 34 8.16 0.66 8.87
CA THR A 34 9.27 0.50 9.82
C THR A 34 10.11 -0.71 9.44
N VAL A 35 11.40 -0.50 9.16
CA VAL A 35 12.38 -1.54 8.87
C VAL A 35 13.37 -1.61 10.02
N TYR A 36 13.59 -2.80 10.58
CA TYR A 36 14.57 -3.07 11.63
C TYR A 36 15.85 -3.68 11.04
N PHE A 37 17.00 -3.25 11.55
CA PHE A 37 18.31 -3.65 11.02
C PHE A 37 19.14 -4.49 12.00
N GLY A 38 18.58 -4.81 13.17
CA GLY A 38 19.27 -5.53 14.24
C GLY A 38 19.64 -4.62 15.42
N PRO A 39 20.59 -5.00 16.27
CA PRO A 39 20.99 -4.21 17.43
C PRO A 39 21.47 -2.79 17.07
N PHE A 40 21.04 -1.79 17.84
CA PHE A 40 21.51 -0.41 17.70
C PHE A 40 23.03 -0.33 17.93
N GLU A 41 23.71 0.57 17.23
CA GLU A 41 25.19 0.75 17.23
C GLU A 41 26.03 -0.43 16.70
N SER A 42 25.39 -1.49 16.18
CA SER A 42 26.14 -2.52 15.46
C SER A 42 26.59 -2.04 14.07
N THR A 43 27.80 -2.45 13.68
CA THR A 43 28.33 -2.25 12.32
C THR A 43 27.43 -2.91 11.28
N GLU A 44 26.88 -4.08 11.60
CA GLU A 44 25.93 -4.81 10.76
C GLU A 44 24.64 -4.02 10.51
N ALA A 45 24.03 -3.44 11.56
CA ALA A 45 22.82 -2.63 11.40
C ALA A 45 23.09 -1.39 10.55
N THR A 46 24.26 -0.77 10.71
CA THR A 46 24.67 0.38 9.90
C THR A 46 24.85 0.00 8.43
N GLN A 47 25.52 -1.12 8.16
CA GLN A 47 25.72 -1.62 6.80
C GLN A 47 24.39 -1.97 6.11
N LYS A 48 23.49 -2.70 6.80
CA LYS A 48 22.15 -3.04 6.32
C LYS A 48 21.31 -1.79 6.02
N TYR A 49 21.39 -0.79 6.90
CA TYR A 49 20.75 0.51 6.68
C TYR A 49 21.28 1.18 5.41
N HIS A 50 22.61 1.27 5.23
CA HIS A 50 23.20 1.90 4.04
C HIS A 50 22.81 1.18 2.75
N GLN A 51 22.84 -0.16 2.74
CA GLN A 51 22.39 -0.95 1.61
C GLN A 51 20.92 -0.66 1.27
N THR A 52 20.04 -0.72 2.27
CA THR A 52 18.60 -0.49 2.08
C THR A 52 18.31 0.92 1.58
N ILE A 53 19.03 1.93 2.06
CA ILE A 53 18.89 3.32 1.59
C ILE A 53 19.41 3.46 0.15
N ALA A 54 20.51 2.79 -0.22
CA ALA A 54 21.02 2.81 -1.58
C ALA A 54 20.02 2.19 -2.57
N GLU A 55 19.45 1.03 -2.22
CA GLU A 55 18.39 0.37 -2.99
C GLU A 55 17.15 1.26 -3.12
N TRP A 56 16.71 1.89 -2.03
CA TRP A 56 15.58 2.82 -2.03
C TRP A 56 15.82 4.06 -2.91
N LEU A 57 17.05 4.61 -2.89
CA LEU A 57 17.43 5.73 -3.73
C LEU A 57 17.47 5.33 -5.22
N ALA A 58 18.00 4.14 -5.53
CA ALA A 58 18.02 3.59 -6.89
C ALA A 58 16.60 3.34 -7.42
N ALA A 59 15.68 2.91 -6.55
CA ALA A 59 14.25 2.75 -6.85
C ALA A 59 13.47 4.08 -6.91
N GLY A 60 14.14 5.23 -7.05
CA GLY A 60 13.49 6.53 -7.22
C GLY A 60 12.79 7.05 -5.97
N LYS A 61 13.22 6.64 -4.76
CA LYS A 61 12.60 6.98 -3.47
C LYS A 61 11.19 6.41 -3.29
N ASN A 62 10.85 5.41 -4.10
CA ASN A 62 9.59 4.68 -4.07
C ASN A 62 9.86 3.21 -3.73
N ALA A 63 10.22 2.90 -2.48
CA ALA A 63 10.01 1.54 -1.96
C ALA A 63 8.57 1.38 -1.47
N HIS A 64 7.60 1.69 -2.33
CA HIS A 64 6.34 0.97 -2.24
C HIS A 64 6.72 -0.48 -2.59
N ALA A 65 7.12 -1.27 -1.59
CA ALA A 65 6.88 -2.70 -1.66
C ALA A 65 5.39 -2.81 -2.02
N PRO A 66 5.00 -3.58 -3.05
CA PRO A 66 3.66 -3.53 -3.61
C PRO A 66 2.69 -3.67 -2.44
N CYS A 67 2.10 -2.53 -2.04
CA CYS A 67 0.78 -2.60 -1.48
C CYS A 67 0.01 -3.28 -2.59
N HIS A 68 -0.79 -4.30 -2.28
CA HIS A 68 -1.66 -4.84 -3.31
C HIS A 68 -2.61 -3.69 -3.69
N GLU A 69 -2.19 -2.91 -4.67
CA GLU A 69 -2.89 -1.74 -5.19
C GLU A 69 -4.01 -2.33 -6.03
N ILE A 70 -5.07 -2.72 -5.33
CA ILE A 70 -6.29 -3.17 -5.96
C ILE A 70 -6.99 -1.93 -6.50
N THR A 71 -7.27 -1.94 -7.80
CA THR A 71 -8.07 -0.87 -8.41
C THR A 71 -9.54 -1.04 -8.01
N ILE A 72 -10.32 0.03 -8.11
CA ILE A 72 -11.78 -0.05 -7.90
C ILE A 72 -12.39 -1.07 -8.89
N ASP A 73 -11.90 -1.11 -10.14
CA ASP A 73 -12.29 -2.13 -11.11
C ASP A 73 -12.01 -3.57 -10.65
N GLU A 74 -10.85 -3.83 -10.06
CA GLU A 74 -10.52 -5.17 -9.55
C GLU A 74 -11.39 -5.53 -8.34
N VAL A 75 -11.70 -4.56 -7.46
CA VAL A 75 -12.68 -4.78 -6.38
C VAL A 75 -14.05 -5.15 -6.96
N ILE A 76 -14.53 -4.40 -7.96
CA ILE A 76 -15.83 -4.64 -8.62
C ILE A 76 -15.85 -6.02 -9.29
N ALA A 77 -14.80 -6.38 -10.03
CA ALA A 77 -14.71 -7.66 -10.71
C ALA A 77 -14.71 -8.85 -9.74
N ARG A 78 -13.96 -8.73 -8.64
CA ARG A 78 -13.91 -9.77 -7.60
C ARG A 78 -15.23 -9.88 -6.83
N PHE A 79 -15.89 -8.76 -6.57
CA PHE A 79 -17.23 -8.74 -5.99
C PHE A 79 -18.23 -9.44 -6.92
N TRP A 80 -18.20 -9.15 -8.23
CA TRP A 80 -19.11 -9.76 -9.20
C TRP A 80 -18.99 -11.29 -9.23
N LEU A 81 -17.76 -11.83 -9.30
CA LEU A 81 -17.51 -13.27 -9.22
C LEU A 81 -18.00 -13.92 -7.92
N HIS A 82 -18.01 -13.17 -6.82
CA HIS A 82 -18.56 -13.64 -5.55
C HIS A 82 -20.09 -13.61 -5.56
N ALA A 83 -20.68 -12.52 -6.06
CA ALA A 83 -22.12 -12.33 -6.12
C ALA A 83 -22.81 -13.42 -6.96
N GLU A 84 -22.24 -13.78 -8.12
CA GLU A 84 -22.74 -14.86 -8.99
C GLU A 84 -22.78 -16.23 -8.30
N LYS A 85 -21.92 -16.46 -7.30
CA LYS A 85 -21.84 -17.74 -6.58
C LYS A 85 -22.65 -17.75 -5.29
N TYR A 86 -22.78 -16.59 -4.65
CA TYR A 86 -23.42 -16.46 -3.35
C TYR A 86 -24.93 -16.23 -3.48
N TYR A 87 -25.34 -15.39 -4.43
CA TYR A 87 -26.73 -15.06 -4.69
C TYR A 87 -27.32 -16.00 -5.74
N VAL A 88 -27.28 -17.30 -5.45
CA VAL A 88 -27.94 -18.34 -6.24
C VAL A 88 -28.97 -19.06 -5.39
N ARG A 89 -30.06 -19.46 -6.02
CA ARG A 89 -31.07 -20.31 -5.41
C ARG A 89 -30.55 -21.74 -5.30
N ASN A 90 -31.26 -22.56 -4.53
CA ASN A 90 -30.93 -23.98 -4.33
C ASN A 90 -30.96 -24.80 -5.65
N ASP A 91 -31.55 -24.26 -6.71
CA ASP A 91 -31.60 -24.82 -8.07
C ASP A 91 -30.46 -24.33 -8.99
N GLY A 92 -29.54 -23.51 -8.47
CA GLY A 92 -28.40 -22.94 -9.20
C GLY A 92 -28.71 -21.68 -10.02
N THR A 93 -29.96 -21.19 -10.02
CA THR A 93 -30.32 -19.96 -10.74
C THR A 93 -29.97 -18.71 -9.94
N PRO A 94 -29.46 -17.61 -10.57
CA PRO A 94 -29.19 -16.37 -9.86
C PRO A 94 -30.45 -15.79 -9.22
N THR A 95 -30.34 -15.29 -7.99
CA THR A 95 -31.44 -14.56 -7.36
C THR A 95 -31.61 -13.19 -8.01
N SER A 96 -32.78 -12.57 -7.81
CA SER A 96 -33.06 -11.23 -8.31
C SER A 96 -32.13 -10.15 -7.73
N GLU A 97 -31.44 -10.42 -6.61
CA GLU A 97 -30.45 -9.49 -6.02
C GLU A 97 -29.26 -9.25 -6.95
N VAL A 98 -28.85 -10.22 -7.77
CA VAL A 98 -27.73 -10.06 -8.71
C VAL A 98 -28.03 -8.95 -9.73
N ASN A 99 -29.29 -8.77 -10.13
CA ASN A 99 -29.69 -7.73 -11.08
C ASN A 99 -29.54 -6.30 -10.51
N ASN A 100 -29.54 -6.12 -9.18
CA ASN A 100 -29.38 -4.80 -8.56
C ASN A 100 -27.95 -4.25 -8.71
N PHE A 101 -26.98 -5.12 -8.95
CA PHE A 101 -25.56 -4.75 -9.11
C PHE A 101 -25.16 -4.63 -10.59
N SER A 102 -26.01 -5.09 -11.51
CA SER A 102 -25.81 -4.92 -12.95
C SER A 102 -26.56 -3.70 -13.45
N ILE A 103 -25.86 -2.79 -14.12
CA ILE A 103 -26.52 -1.77 -14.93
C ILE A 103 -27.06 -2.46 -16.17
N ARG A 104 -28.34 -2.80 -16.17
CA ARG A 104 -29.00 -3.32 -17.38
C ARG A 104 -29.18 -2.12 -18.31
N TRP A 105 -28.34 -2.02 -19.34
CA TRP A 105 -28.59 -1.07 -20.42
C TRP A 105 -29.82 -1.58 -21.19
N SER A 106 -30.97 -0.96 -20.97
CA SER A 106 -32.14 -1.16 -21.81
C SER A 106 -31.84 -0.50 -23.16
N ALA A 107 -31.37 -1.29 -24.13
CA ALA A 107 -31.39 -0.88 -25.53
C ALA A 107 -32.86 -0.72 -25.93
N GLY A 108 -33.27 0.53 -26.19
CA GLY A 108 -34.55 0.86 -26.80
C GLY A 108 -34.58 0.51 -28.27
#